data_AF-A0A2N1QUG7-F1
#
_entry.id   AF-A0A2N1QUG7-F1
#
_cell.length_a   1.000
_cell.length_b   1.000
_cell.length_c   1.000
_cell.angle_alpha   90.00
_cell.angle_beta   90.00
_cell.angle_gamma   90.00
#
_symmetry.space_group_name_H-M   'P 1'
#
loop_
_entity.id
_entity.type
_entity.pdbx_description
1 polymer ?
#
loop_
_entity_poly.entity_id
_entity_poly.type
_entity_poly.pdbx_seq_one_letter_code
_entity_poly.pdbx_strand_id
1 'polypeptide(L)'
;MSSYTKICSVFTLKDLGLHKVEIRHAKAVLTYVAISLLFLLSVGRDDLLAANNEDVLSGDNPPFYETSLTVASSDMEEEIDAIFMFPEIYEVSINLIYPGEGYLKNELMASIKKLLIESREKDAAKKLGEIIGRERKNSKAYLGFYCRKALPSVAGDLNERAQFLSWFLSGYGKSGVVMVSREGIEKLSASGKRRGELWKFVEEVKVQSEKLERIYQADDAVYIPFSSGEIFILDIVGSDQGEAAVWKILPGGINRKAWAAGHWEREITIRGDRVN
;
A
#
# COMPACT_ATOMS: atom_id res chain seq x y z
N MET A 1 -74.41 -40.55 -13.38
CA MET A 1 -74.88 -39.14 -13.50
C MET A 1 -73.76 -38.28 -12.94
N SER A 2 -72.94 -37.62 -13.78
CA SER A 2 -73.23 -36.29 -14.37
C SER A 2 -73.51 -35.30 -13.24
N SER A 3 -72.71 -34.27 -12.95
CA SER A 3 -72.24 -33.23 -13.87
C SER A 3 -71.44 -32.12 -13.15
N TYR A 4 -70.47 -31.53 -13.89
CA TYR A 4 -69.94 -30.15 -13.90
C TYR A 4 -69.48 -29.42 -12.61
N THR A 5 -68.19 -29.10 -12.43
CA THR A 5 -67.38 -27.95 -12.94
C THR A 5 -67.41 -26.70 -12.05
N LYS A 6 -66.24 -26.35 -11.48
CA LYS A 6 -65.66 -25.00 -11.67
C LYS A 6 -64.16 -25.01 -11.38
N ILE A 7 -63.38 -24.99 -12.45
CA ILE A 7 -62.03 -24.46 -12.49
C ILE A 7 -62.15 -22.94 -12.36
N CYS A 8 -61.41 -22.35 -11.42
CA CYS A 8 -61.02 -20.94 -11.51
C CYS A 8 -59.58 -20.82 -11.06
N SER A 9 -58.69 -20.98 -12.04
CA SER A 9 -57.29 -20.57 -11.99
C SER A 9 -57.21 -19.05 -11.87
N VAL A 10 -56.64 -18.55 -10.77
CA VAL A 10 -56.09 -17.20 -10.74
C VAL A 10 -54.58 -17.34 -10.88
N PHE A 11 -54.12 -17.33 -12.13
CA PHE A 11 -52.72 -17.06 -12.44
C PHE A 11 -52.47 -15.58 -12.13
N THR A 12 -51.83 -15.31 -11.00
CA THR A 12 -51.30 -13.98 -10.71
C THR A 12 -50.05 -13.70 -11.54
N LEU A 13 -50.00 -12.50 -12.14
CA LEU A 13 -48.92 -11.86 -12.91
C LEU A 13 -47.56 -11.69 -12.18
N LYS A 14 -47.24 -12.56 -11.20
CA LYS A 14 -45.97 -12.56 -10.47
C LYS A 14 -44.92 -13.53 -11.04
N ASP A 15 -45.30 -14.49 -11.87
CA ASP A 15 -44.36 -15.52 -12.39
C ASP A 15 -43.61 -15.15 -13.67
N LEU A 16 -43.90 -14.00 -14.30
CA LEU A 16 -43.16 -13.52 -15.49
C LEU A 16 -41.91 -12.68 -15.15
N GLY A 17 -41.71 -12.34 -13.87
CA GLY A 17 -40.59 -11.52 -13.41
C GLY A 17 -39.31 -12.30 -13.11
N LEU A 18 -39.41 -13.59 -12.80
CA LEU A 18 -38.28 -14.41 -12.37
C LEU A 18 -37.43 -14.92 -13.56
N HIS A 19 -38.05 -15.17 -14.72
CA HIS A 19 -37.31 -15.68 -15.87
C HIS A 19 -36.44 -14.62 -16.57
N LYS A 20 -36.76 -13.32 -16.40
CA LYS A 20 -36.03 -12.22 -17.04
C LYS A 20 -34.76 -11.81 -16.27
N VAL A 21 -34.67 -12.18 -14.98
CA VAL A 21 -33.52 -11.86 -14.12
C VAL A 21 -32.39 -12.88 -14.31
N GLU A 22 -32.71 -14.17 -14.40
CA GLU A 22 -31.71 -15.22 -14.65
C GLU A 22 -30.98 -15.06 -16.00
N ILE A 23 -31.69 -14.65 -17.05
CA ILE A 23 -31.09 -14.48 -18.39
C ILE A 23 -30.10 -13.30 -18.44
N ARG A 24 -30.26 -12.28 -17.58
CA ARG A 24 -29.30 -11.15 -17.51
C ARG A 24 -27.99 -11.56 -16.84
N HIS A 25 -28.05 -12.40 -15.81
CA HIS A 25 -26.86 -12.90 -15.14
C HIS A 25 -26.08 -13.89 -16.01
N ALA A 26 -26.77 -14.74 -16.77
CA ALA A 26 -26.11 -15.67 -17.70
C ALA A 26 -25.31 -14.94 -18.81
N LYS A 27 -25.85 -13.84 -19.37
CA LYS A 27 -25.14 -13.03 -20.37
C LYS A 27 -23.91 -12.31 -19.77
N ALA A 28 -24.01 -11.80 -18.55
CA ALA A 28 -22.88 -11.14 -17.88
C ALA A 28 -21.73 -12.10 -17.58
N VAL A 29 -22.04 -13.34 -17.16
CA VAL A 29 -21.02 -14.38 -16.88
C VAL A 29 -20.35 -14.83 -18.17
N LEU A 30 -21.10 -15.05 -19.26
CA LEU A 30 -20.52 -15.43 -20.55
C LEU A 30 -19.58 -14.34 -21.10
N THR A 31 -19.94 -13.07 -20.92
CA THR A 31 -19.11 -11.94 -21.35
C THR A 31 -17.81 -11.85 -20.53
N TYR A 32 -17.88 -12.13 -19.22
CA TYR A 32 -16.69 -12.11 -18.35
C TYR A 32 -15.71 -13.23 -18.70
N VAL A 33 -16.23 -14.45 -18.98
CA VAL A 33 -15.41 -15.60 -19.40
C VAL A 33 -14.75 -15.34 -20.75
N ALA A 34 -15.47 -14.75 -21.72
CA ALA A 34 -14.91 -14.41 -23.03
C ALA A 34 -13.77 -13.37 -22.95
N ILE A 35 -13.92 -12.34 -22.10
CA ILE A 35 -12.90 -11.31 -21.89
C ILE A 35 -11.64 -11.90 -21.21
N SER A 36 -11.82 -12.79 -20.23
CA SER A 36 -10.69 -13.48 -19.58
C SER A 36 -9.93 -14.41 -20.55
N LEU A 37 -10.63 -15.10 -21.46
CA LEU A 37 -10.01 -15.94 -22.49
C LEU A 37 -9.25 -15.11 -23.54
N LEU A 38 -9.76 -13.93 -23.90
CA LEU A 38 -9.08 -13.02 -24.84
C LEU A 38 -7.79 -12.45 -24.25
N PHE A 39 -7.78 -12.15 -22.93
CA PHE A 39 -6.58 -11.72 -22.22
C PHE A 39 -5.51 -12.81 -22.13
N LEU A 40 -5.90 -14.08 -21.96
CA LEU A 40 -4.95 -15.20 -21.93
C LEU A 40 -4.30 -15.49 -23.29
N LEU A 41 -4.99 -15.20 -24.39
CA LEU A 41 -4.43 -15.36 -25.74
C LEU A 41 -3.50 -14.21 -26.17
N SER A 42 -3.52 -13.09 -25.44
CA SER A 42 -2.74 -11.89 -25.79
C SER A 42 -1.39 -11.81 -25.06
N VAL A 43 -1.12 -12.71 -24.10
CA VAL A 43 0.13 -12.74 -23.30
C VAL A 43 1.15 -13.75 -23.84
N GLY A 44 0.84 -14.47 -24.92
CA GLY A 44 1.68 -15.54 -25.48
C GLY A 44 2.04 -15.35 -26.94
N ARG A 45 2.63 -14.20 -27.29
CA ARG A 45 3.29 -13.99 -28.59
C ARG A 45 4.07 -12.69 -28.52
N ASP A 46 5.34 -12.79 -28.17
CA ASP A 46 6.47 -12.08 -28.79
C ASP A 46 7.76 -12.56 -28.09
N ASP A 47 8.84 -12.58 -28.86
CA ASP A 47 10.21 -13.01 -28.51
C ASP A 47 10.52 -14.53 -28.53
N LEU A 48 10.21 -15.15 -29.67
CA LEU A 48 10.98 -16.30 -30.20
C LEU A 48 11.58 -15.94 -31.57
N LEU A 49 12.46 -14.94 -31.66
CA LEU A 49 13.27 -14.70 -32.86
C LEU A 49 14.56 -13.94 -32.53
N ALA A 50 15.67 -14.67 -32.40
CA ALA A 50 16.99 -14.27 -32.91
C ALA A 50 18.01 -15.38 -32.61
N ALA A 51 18.13 -16.34 -33.53
CA ALA A 51 19.31 -17.18 -33.62
C ALA A 51 19.85 -17.13 -35.05
N ASN A 52 21.16 -16.89 -35.09
CA ASN A 52 22.15 -17.33 -36.07
C ASN A 52 22.50 -16.49 -37.31
N ASN A 53 23.82 -16.26 -37.35
CA ASN A 53 24.77 -16.29 -38.47
C ASN A 53 24.93 -14.99 -39.28
N GLU A 54 26.12 -14.58 -39.74
CA GLU A 54 27.45 -15.18 -39.96
C GLU A 54 28.51 -14.06 -39.69
N ASP A 55 29.77 -14.37 -39.36
CA ASP A 55 30.87 -14.35 -40.36
C ASP A 55 32.25 -14.58 -39.73
N VAL A 56 33.04 -15.38 -40.44
CA VAL A 56 34.40 -15.84 -40.13
C VAL A 56 35.40 -14.92 -40.82
N LEU A 57 36.54 -14.58 -40.19
CA LEU A 57 37.80 -14.37 -40.91
C LEU A 57 39.04 -14.58 -40.01
N SER A 58 40.00 -15.26 -40.60
CA SER A 58 41.21 -15.90 -40.08
C SER A 58 42.41 -14.95 -39.90
N GLY A 59 43.36 -15.31 -39.03
CA GLY A 59 44.72 -14.74 -38.99
C GLY A 59 45.60 -15.24 -37.83
N ASP A 60 46.68 -15.98 -38.16
CA ASP A 60 47.63 -16.69 -37.28
C ASP A 60 48.58 -15.83 -36.39
N ASN A 61 48.75 -16.24 -35.11
CA ASN A 61 49.94 -16.40 -34.21
C ASN A 61 51.28 -15.58 -34.33
N PRO A 62 52.21 -15.58 -33.30
CA PRO A 62 52.16 -15.36 -31.83
C PRO A 62 53.37 -14.45 -31.36
N PRO A 63 53.96 -14.57 -30.14
CA PRO A 63 53.51 -14.24 -28.78
C PRO A 63 54.28 -13.04 -28.16
N PHE A 64 53.73 -12.31 -27.17
CA PHE A 64 54.56 -11.61 -26.18
C PHE A 64 53.84 -11.48 -24.83
N TYR A 65 54.62 -11.68 -23.78
CA TYR A 65 54.24 -11.75 -22.38
C TYR A 65 53.76 -10.40 -21.85
N GLU A 66 52.70 -10.40 -21.05
CA GLU A 66 52.72 -9.68 -19.78
C GLU A 66 51.65 -10.23 -18.83
N THR A 67 52.14 -10.86 -17.79
CA THR A 67 51.42 -11.19 -16.56
C THR A 67 50.88 -9.90 -15.96
N SER A 68 49.56 -9.71 -15.95
CA SER A 68 48.94 -8.77 -15.03
C SER A 68 47.82 -9.48 -14.28
N LEU A 69 48.09 -9.66 -12.99
CA LEU A 69 47.25 -10.27 -11.98
C LEU A 69 45.90 -9.57 -11.94
N THR A 70 44.86 -10.30 -12.32
CA THR A 70 43.49 -10.09 -11.83
C THR A 70 43.46 -10.44 -10.35
N VAL A 71 43.67 -9.47 -9.47
CA VAL A 71 43.22 -9.51 -8.07
C VAL A 71 42.92 -8.08 -7.61
N ALA A 72 41.64 -7.70 -7.64
CA ALA A 72 41.05 -6.66 -6.80
C ALA A 72 39.53 -6.64 -6.99
N SER A 73 38.82 -7.59 -6.38
CA SER A 73 37.35 -7.53 -6.25
C SER A 73 36.88 -8.52 -5.18
N SER A 74 37.34 -8.33 -3.94
CA SER A 74 36.82 -9.05 -2.77
C SER A 74 36.86 -8.16 -1.53
N ASP A 75 37.92 -7.36 -1.40
CA ASP A 75 38.18 -6.62 -0.15
C ASP A 75 37.25 -5.42 0.07
N MET A 76 36.66 -4.85 -0.99
CA MET A 76 35.70 -3.74 -0.85
C MET A 76 34.29 -4.16 -0.41
N GLU A 77 33.87 -5.40 -0.69
CA GLU A 77 32.53 -5.87 -0.28
C GLU A 77 32.47 -6.15 1.23
N GLU A 78 33.56 -6.67 1.81
CA GLU A 78 33.63 -6.95 3.25
C GLU A 78 33.72 -5.67 4.10
N GLU A 79 34.37 -4.61 3.60
CA GLU A 79 34.58 -3.37 4.36
C GLU A 79 33.30 -2.52 4.49
N ILE A 80 32.44 -2.52 3.45
CA ILE A 80 31.14 -1.83 3.47
C ILE A 80 30.16 -2.55 4.40
N ASP A 81 30.25 -3.89 4.49
CA ASP A 81 29.34 -4.70 5.30
C ASP A 81 29.54 -4.46 6.81
N ALA A 82 30.77 -4.12 7.23
CA ALA A 82 31.15 -3.90 8.62
C ALA A 82 30.73 -2.53 9.20
N ILE A 83 30.44 -1.53 8.36
CA ILE A 83 30.12 -0.15 8.80
C ILE A 83 28.64 0.21 8.57
N PHE A 84 27.91 -0.57 7.76
CA PHE A 84 26.52 -0.29 7.46
C PHE A 84 25.59 -0.52 8.65
N MET A 85 25.02 0.55 9.22
CA MET A 85 23.93 0.46 10.18
C MET A 85 22.59 0.39 9.47
N PHE A 86 21.86 -0.72 9.65
CA PHE A 86 20.54 -0.91 9.07
C PHE A 86 19.52 -0.01 9.78
N PRO A 87 18.78 0.87 9.06
CA PRO A 87 17.86 1.78 9.73
C PRO A 87 16.70 1.04 10.40
N GLU A 88 16.37 1.45 11.62
CA GLU A 88 15.45 0.75 12.52
C GLU A 88 14.06 0.51 11.89
N ILE A 89 13.52 1.50 11.16
CA ILE A 89 12.24 1.37 10.45
C ILE A 89 12.18 0.11 9.58
N TYR A 90 13.25 -0.23 8.86
CA TYR A 90 13.26 -1.41 7.99
C TYR A 90 13.30 -2.70 8.80
N GLU A 91 14.07 -2.74 9.88
CA GLU A 91 14.16 -3.90 10.76
C GLU A 91 12.80 -4.18 11.42
N VAL A 92 12.20 -3.18 12.05
CA VAL A 92 10.87 -3.26 12.68
C VAL A 92 9.83 -3.70 11.65
N SER A 93 9.85 -3.09 10.47
CA SER A 93 8.89 -3.42 9.40
C SER A 93 9.02 -4.86 8.92
N ILE A 94 10.24 -5.36 8.73
CA ILE A 94 10.49 -6.73 8.29
C ILE A 94 10.06 -7.72 9.39
N ASN A 95 10.34 -7.41 10.66
CA ASN A 95 9.91 -8.23 11.79
C ASN A 95 8.37 -8.30 11.93
N LEU A 96 7.63 -7.28 11.49
CA LEU A 96 6.16 -7.33 11.41
C LEU A 96 5.63 -8.27 10.32
N ILE A 97 6.45 -8.61 9.32
CA ILE A 97 6.11 -9.57 8.26
C ILE A 97 6.55 -10.97 8.67
N TYR A 98 7.82 -11.09 9.07
CA TYR A 98 8.51 -12.32 9.41
C TYR A 98 9.09 -12.21 10.83
N PRO A 99 8.36 -12.61 11.89
CA PRO A 99 8.78 -12.43 13.27
C PRO A 99 9.94 -13.34 13.69
N GLY A 100 10.18 -14.44 12.95
CA GLY A 100 11.31 -15.35 13.17
C GLY A 100 12.40 -15.19 12.12
N GLU A 101 13.50 -15.92 12.31
CA GLU A 101 14.52 -16.08 11.27
C GLU A 101 14.01 -16.96 10.13
N GLY A 102 14.46 -16.69 8.91
CA GLY A 102 14.07 -17.48 7.75
C GLY A 102 14.61 -16.93 6.44
N TYR A 103 14.64 -17.79 5.42
CA TYR A 103 15.18 -17.45 4.10
C TYR A 103 14.55 -16.17 3.51
N LEU A 104 13.21 -16.06 3.55
CA LEU A 104 12.49 -14.89 3.01
C LEU A 104 12.82 -13.59 3.76
N LYS A 105 13.08 -13.67 5.07
CA LYS A 105 13.50 -12.53 5.88
C LYS A 105 14.89 -12.08 5.46
N ASN A 106 15.84 -13.02 5.38
CA ASN A 106 17.23 -12.75 5.01
C ASN A 106 17.34 -12.20 3.59
N GLU A 107 16.59 -12.77 2.64
CA GLU A 107 16.52 -12.29 1.25
C GLU A 107 15.98 -10.85 1.17
N LEU A 108 14.91 -10.55 1.91
CA LEU A 108 14.35 -9.20 1.94
C LEU A 108 15.33 -8.21 2.59
N MET A 109 15.94 -8.57 3.72
CA MET A 109 16.94 -7.76 4.39
C MET A 109 18.13 -7.47 3.49
N ALA A 110 18.70 -8.48 2.83
CA ALA A 110 19.83 -8.32 1.90
C ALA A 110 19.48 -7.40 0.73
N SER A 111 18.29 -7.57 0.14
CA SER A 111 17.86 -6.70 -0.95
C SER A 111 17.60 -5.26 -0.52
N ILE A 112 17.03 -5.03 0.66
CA ILE A 112 16.84 -3.68 1.20
C ILE A 112 18.22 -3.07 1.51
N LYS A 113 19.11 -3.82 2.15
CA LYS A 113 20.49 -3.38 2.46
C LYS A 113 21.20 -2.90 1.20
N LYS A 114 21.15 -3.68 0.12
CA LYS A 114 21.73 -3.30 -1.18
C LYS A 114 21.19 -1.95 -1.68
N LEU A 115 19.86 -1.76 -1.66
CA LEU A 115 19.24 -0.50 -2.10
C LEU A 115 19.69 0.68 -1.23
N LEU A 116 19.84 0.48 0.08
CA LEU A 116 20.27 1.53 1.01
C LEU A 116 21.74 1.91 0.81
N ILE A 117 22.63 0.94 0.60
CA ILE A 117 24.05 1.18 0.26
C ILE A 117 24.15 1.98 -1.06
N GLU A 118 23.30 1.68 -2.03
CA GLU A 118 23.20 2.41 -3.30
C GLU A 118 22.53 3.80 -3.16
N SER A 119 22.19 4.26 -1.95
CA SER A 119 21.46 5.52 -1.69
C SER A 119 20.07 5.59 -2.34
N ARG A 120 19.42 4.44 -2.52
CA ARG A 120 18.09 4.29 -3.14
C ARG A 120 17.00 4.07 -2.10
N GLU A 121 16.94 4.95 -1.10
CA GLU A 121 15.99 4.86 0.02
C GLU A 121 14.54 4.81 -0.44
N LYS A 122 14.17 5.60 -1.44
CA LYS A 122 12.82 5.58 -2.03
C LYS A 122 12.46 4.19 -2.58
N ASP A 123 13.39 3.54 -3.27
CA ASP A 123 13.17 2.21 -3.83
C ASP A 123 13.12 1.14 -2.73
N ALA A 124 13.95 1.30 -1.68
CA ALA A 124 13.90 0.43 -0.50
C ALA A 124 12.54 0.52 0.22
N ALA A 125 12.07 1.73 0.52
CA ALA A 125 10.76 1.96 1.12
C ALA A 125 9.62 1.44 0.24
N LYS A 126 9.69 1.67 -1.08
CA LYS A 126 8.73 1.13 -2.04
C LYS A 126 8.72 -0.39 -2.01
N LYS A 127 9.89 -1.04 -2.08
CA LYS A 127 10.00 -2.52 -2.06
C LYS A 127 9.40 -3.10 -0.78
N LEU A 128 9.68 -2.47 0.37
CA LEU A 128 9.07 -2.86 1.63
C LEU A 128 7.54 -2.73 1.57
N GLY A 129 7.04 -1.61 1.03
CA GLY A 129 5.61 -1.39 0.78
C GLY A 129 4.97 -2.48 -0.08
N GLU A 130 5.61 -2.87 -1.18
CA GLU A 130 5.13 -3.93 -2.08
C GLU A 130 4.99 -5.27 -1.34
N ILE A 131 6.01 -5.65 -0.56
CA ILE A 131 5.99 -6.92 0.17
C ILE A 131 4.92 -6.90 1.28
N ILE A 132 4.86 -5.84 2.11
CA ILE A 132 3.81 -5.75 3.14
C ILE A 132 2.42 -5.71 2.49
N GLY A 133 2.25 -4.92 1.42
CA GLY A 133 1.00 -4.82 0.67
C GLY A 133 0.54 -6.19 0.20
N ARG A 134 1.43 -6.95 -0.45
CA ARG A 134 1.13 -8.31 -0.92
C ARG A 134 0.77 -9.26 0.23
N GLU A 135 1.61 -9.36 1.27
CA GLU A 135 1.39 -10.28 2.40
C GLU A 135 0.12 -9.96 3.19
N ARG A 136 -0.29 -8.68 3.20
CA ARG A 136 -1.46 -8.20 3.95
C ARG A 136 -2.63 -7.83 3.04
N LYS A 137 -2.59 -8.22 1.76
CA LYS A 137 -3.64 -7.99 0.75
C LYS A 137 -4.07 -6.53 0.65
N ASN A 138 -3.13 -5.59 0.78
CA ASN A 138 -3.33 -4.14 0.77
C ASN A 138 -4.39 -3.65 1.79
N SER A 139 -4.48 -4.34 2.94
CA SER A 139 -5.46 -4.06 3.99
C SER A 139 -5.28 -2.67 4.62
N LYS A 140 -6.29 -1.80 4.52
CA LYS A 140 -6.29 -0.50 5.21
C LYS A 140 -6.12 -0.63 6.72
N ALA A 141 -6.76 -1.64 7.32
CA ALA A 141 -6.65 -1.89 8.74
C ALA A 141 -5.21 -2.20 9.15
N TYR A 142 -4.52 -3.00 8.34
CA TYR A 142 -3.11 -3.30 8.57
C TYR A 142 -2.23 -2.08 8.31
N LEU A 143 -2.52 -1.28 7.28
CA LEU A 143 -1.78 -0.05 7.00
C LEU A 143 -1.81 0.91 8.20
N GLY A 144 -2.98 1.11 8.83
CA GLY A 144 -3.09 1.91 10.04
C GLY A 144 -2.31 1.32 11.23
N PHE A 145 -2.39 0.00 11.41
CA PHE A 145 -1.60 -0.71 12.43
C PHE A 145 -0.08 -0.55 12.20
N TYR A 146 0.37 -0.71 10.96
CA TYR A 146 1.75 -0.51 10.54
C TYR A 146 2.22 0.91 10.82
N CYS A 147 1.42 1.92 10.45
CA CYS A 147 1.75 3.31 10.70
C CYS A 147 1.99 3.57 12.19
N ARG A 148 1.11 3.05 13.07
CA ARG A 148 1.25 3.17 14.51
C ARG A 148 2.48 2.43 15.06
N LYS A 149 2.80 1.25 14.54
CA LYS A 149 3.82 0.36 15.13
C LYS A 149 5.23 0.58 14.57
N ALA A 150 5.37 0.93 13.29
CA ALA A 150 6.66 0.99 12.62
C ALA A 150 7.13 2.42 12.37
N LEU A 151 6.25 3.35 11.96
CA LEU A 151 6.69 4.72 11.61
C LEU A 151 7.37 5.49 12.74
N PRO A 152 7.08 5.26 14.04
CA PRO A 152 7.86 5.86 15.12
C PRO A 152 9.37 5.57 15.05
N SER A 153 9.78 4.45 14.42
CA SER A 153 11.19 4.06 14.22
C SER A 153 11.85 4.70 12.99
N VAL A 154 11.17 5.59 12.27
CA VAL A 154 11.83 6.45 11.28
C VAL A 154 12.59 7.53 12.03
N ALA A 155 13.90 7.63 11.77
CA ALA A 155 14.72 8.69 12.32
C ALA A 155 14.28 10.06 11.77
N GLY A 156 14.23 11.07 12.64
CA GLY A 156 13.82 12.43 12.28
C GLY A 156 12.43 12.81 12.81
N ASP A 157 11.83 13.82 12.19
CA ASP A 157 10.56 14.40 12.57
C ASP A 157 9.37 13.82 11.76
N LEU A 158 8.18 14.38 11.97
CA LEU A 158 6.97 13.91 11.30
C LEU A 158 7.01 14.11 9.78
N ASN A 159 7.80 15.04 9.25
CA ASN A 159 8.01 15.25 7.83
C ASN A 159 8.85 14.11 7.22
N GLU A 160 9.93 13.67 7.87
CA GLU A 160 10.70 12.50 7.42
C GLU A 160 9.82 11.24 7.43
N ARG A 161 8.98 11.08 8.46
CA ARG A 161 7.98 10.00 8.52
C ARG A 161 6.97 10.07 7.38
N ALA A 162 6.44 11.27 7.09
CA ALA A 162 5.53 11.47 5.97
C ALA A 162 6.21 11.16 4.62
N GLN A 163 7.47 11.55 4.48
CA GLN A 163 8.28 11.32 3.28
C GLN A 163 8.51 9.83 3.05
N PHE A 164 8.99 9.11 4.07
CA PHE A 164 9.14 7.66 4.03
C PHE A 164 7.80 6.98 3.68
N LEU A 165 6.70 7.37 4.35
CA LEU A 165 5.39 6.78 4.11
C LEU A 165 4.90 7.01 2.67
N SER A 166 5.19 8.17 2.06
CA SER A 166 4.83 8.42 0.66
C SER A 166 5.53 7.48 -0.33
N TRP A 167 6.79 7.14 -0.06
CA TRP A 167 7.55 6.16 -0.84
C TRP A 167 7.04 4.74 -0.60
N PHE A 168 6.82 4.37 0.66
CA PHE A 168 6.23 3.10 1.05
C PHE A 168 4.87 2.86 0.37
N LEU A 169 3.98 3.86 0.36
CA LEU A 169 2.65 3.76 -0.26
C LEU A 169 2.73 3.57 -1.79
N SER A 170 3.82 3.99 -2.43
CA SER A 170 4.05 3.73 -3.86
C SER A 170 4.20 2.25 -4.18
N GLY A 171 4.57 1.44 -3.19
CA GLY A 171 4.60 -0.02 -3.28
C GLY A 171 3.35 -0.70 -2.69
N TYR A 172 2.81 -0.15 -1.60
CA TYR A 172 1.70 -0.76 -0.85
C TYR A 172 0.37 -0.81 -1.64
N GLY A 173 0.14 0.10 -2.57
CA GLY A 173 -1.03 0.10 -3.45
C GLY A 173 -1.85 1.39 -3.38
N LYS A 174 -3.11 1.34 -3.84
CA LYS A 174 -4.00 2.51 -4.04
C LYS A 174 -4.66 3.03 -2.74
N SER A 175 -3.88 3.10 -1.67
CA SER A 175 -4.30 3.61 -0.35
C SER A 175 -3.51 4.87 0.00
N GLY A 176 -4.11 5.73 0.81
CA GLY A 176 -3.45 6.88 1.42
C GLY A 176 -3.60 6.88 2.93
N VAL A 177 -2.86 7.76 3.59
CA VAL A 177 -2.92 7.94 5.04
C VAL A 177 -3.02 9.43 5.34
N VAL A 178 -3.95 9.80 6.22
CA VAL A 178 -3.88 11.10 6.89
C VAL A 178 -3.09 10.89 8.18
N MET A 179 -2.04 11.67 8.36
CA MET A 179 -1.31 11.79 9.60
C MET A 179 -1.60 13.14 10.22
N VAL A 180 -1.86 13.18 11.52
CA VAL A 180 -2.13 14.41 12.28
C VAL A 180 -1.15 14.45 13.45
N SER A 181 -0.49 15.59 13.68
CA SER A 181 0.35 15.77 14.88
C SER A 181 -0.50 15.60 16.13
N ARG A 182 0.08 15.12 17.22
CA ARG A 182 -0.55 15.16 18.55
C ARG A 182 -0.32 16.51 19.21
N GLU A 183 0.85 17.09 18.97
CA GLU A 183 1.17 18.45 19.39
C GLU A 183 0.21 19.46 18.74
N GLY A 184 -0.22 20.46 19.52
CA GLY A 184 -1.17 21.49 19.09
C GLY A 184 -2.62 21.02 18.92
N ILE A 185 -2.96 19.76 19.20
CA ILE A 185 -4.32 19.20 19.07
C ILE A 185 -4.92 18.90 20.44
N GLU A 186 -6.02 19.60 20.77
CA GLU A 186 -6.82 19.31 21.97
C GLU A 186 -7.78 18.14 21.72
N LYS A 187 -8.49 18.18 20.58
CA LYS A 187 -9.49 17.18 20.22
C LYS A 187 -9.45 16.88 18.73
N LEU A 188 -9.61 15.59 18.41
CA LEU A 188 -9.69 15.09 17.05
C LEU A 188 -10.89 14.16 16.92
N SER A 189 -11.68 14.35 15.86
CA SER A 189 -12.71 13.40 15.45
C SER A 189 -12.75 13.26 13.94
N ALA A 190 -13.08 12.05 13.47
CA ALA A 190 -13.23 11.79 12.04
C ALA A 190 -14.55 11.07 11.77
N SER A 191 -15.14 11.32 10.61
CA SER A 191 -16.38 10.66 10.17
C SER A 191 -16.40 10.48 8.66
N GLY A 192 -17.21 9.52 8.19
CA GLY A 192 -17.47 9.38 6.76
C GLY A 192 -18.15 10.62 6.16
N LYS A 193 -18.33 10.63 4.83
CA LYS A 193 -18.98 11.74 4.12
C LYS A 193 -20.36 12.15 4.68
N ARG A 194 -21.11 11.20 5.25
CA ARG A 194 -22.39 11.48 5.93
C ARG A 194 -22.12 11.65 7.42
N ARG A 195 -22.51 12.81 7.97
CA ARG A 195 -22.42 13.10 9.41
C ARG A 195 -23.22 12.07 10.21
N GLY A 196 -22.71 11.71 11.40
CA GLY A 196 -23.40 10.85 12.37
C GLY A 196 -22.72 9.51 12.69
N GLU A 197 -21.77 9.05 11.88
CA GLU A 197 -20.94 7.86 12.18
C GLU A 197 -19.50 8.29 12.46
N LEU A 198 -19.25 8.69 13.71
CA LEU A 198 -17.90 8.99 14.19
C LEU A 198 -17.07 7.71 14.20
N TRP A 199 -15.88 7.79 13.63
CA TRP A 199 -14.89 6.73 13.71
C TRP A 199 -14.28 6.69 15.10
N LYS A 200 -13.95 5.49 15.55
CA LYS A 200 -13.36 5.21 16.85
C LYS A 200 -11.85 5.01 16.73
N PHE A 201 -11.17 5.26 17.84
CA PHE A 201 -9.79 4.84 18.02
C PHE A 201 -9.71 3.32 18.10
N VAL A 202 -8.70 2.76 17.43
CA VAL A 202 -8.40 1.33 17.46
C VAL A 202 -7.54 1.06 18.70
N GLU A 203 -7.91 0.06 19.50
CA GLU A 203 -7.11 -0.35 20.66
C GLU A 203 -5.64 -0.67 20.30
N GLU A 204 -4.72 -0.42 21.22
CA GLU A 204 -3.26 -0.45 20.99
C GLU A 204 -2.70 -1.78 20.46
N VAL A 205 -3.32 -2.89 20.84
CA VAL A 205 -2.82 -4.25 20.54
C VAL A 205 -3.52 -4.86 19.32
N LYS A 206 -4.58 -4.26 18.81
CA LYS A 206 -5.44 -4.88 17.80
C LYS A 206 -5.20 -4.30 16.40
N VAL A 207 -5.27 -5.17 15.40
CA VAL A 207 -5.64 -4.79 14.03
C VAL A 207 -7.17 -4.72 14.04
N GLN A 208 -7.73 -3.56 13.64
CA GLN A 208 -9.17 -3.23 13.62
C GLN A 208 -10.12 -4.43 13.76
N SER A 209 -10.97 -4.41 14.80
CA SER A 209 -11.96 -5.45 15.09
C SER A 209 -13.39 -5.03 14.72
N GLU A 210 -13.69 -3.72 14.79
CA GLU A 210 -14.99 -3.16 14.45
C GLU A 210 -14.94 -2.27 13.19
N LYS A 211 -16.05 -2.22 12.44
CA LYS A 211 -16.14 -1.43 11.19
C LYS A 211 -15.80 0.07 11.36
N LEU A 212 -16.05 0.64 12.53
CA LEU A 212 -15.82 2.07 12.82
C LEU A 212 -14.45 2.36 13.47
N GLU A 213 -13.71 1.34 13.92
CA GLU A 213 -12.36 1.51 14.47
C GLU A 213 -11.37 1.82 13.35
N ARG A 214 -11.03 3.09 13.15
CA ARG A 214 -10.20 3.51 12.00
C ARG A 214 -9.13 4.53 12.33
N ILE A 215 -9.08 4.99 13.57
CA ILE A 215 -8.14 6.01 14.02
C ILE A 215 -7.05 5.31 14.82
N TYR A 216 -5.82 5.37 14.35
CA TYR A 216 -4.67 4.70 14.95
C TYR A 216 -3.79 5.75 15.61
N GLN A 217 -3.65 5.70 16.93
CA GLN A 217 -2.86 6.68 17.67
C GLN A 217 -1.49 6.10 18.05
N ALA A 218 -0.45 6.90 17.83
CA ALA A 218 0.87 6.79 18.44
C ALA A 218 1.07 8.00 19.39
N ASP A 219 2.23 8.06 20.04
CA ASP A 219 2.50 9.08 21.07
C ASP A 219 2.48 10.51 20.51
N ASP A 220 3.04 10.70 19.32
CA ASP A 220 3.25 12.00 18.68
C ASP A 220 2.37 12.24 17.44
N ALA A 221 1.65 11.22 16.95
CA ALA A 221 0.81 11.32 15.78
C ALA A 221 -0.43 10.42 15.81
N VAL A 222 -1.44 10.81 15.02
CA VAL A 222 -2.63 10.02 14.72
C VAL A 222 -2.66 9.68 13.23
N TYR A 223 -2.95 8.43 12.89
CA TYR A 223 -2.99 7.90 11.53
C TYR A 223 -4.40 7.42 11.17
N ILE A 224 -4.87 7.82 9.98
CA ILE A 224 -6.17 7.45 9.45
C ILE A 224 -6.00 6.96 8.00
N PRO A 225 -5.99 5.64 7.76
CA PRO A 225 -5.87 5.08 6.41
C PRO A 225 -7.18 5.23 5.62
N PHE A 226 -7.05 5.56 4.34
CA PHE A 226 -8.18 5.78 3.42
C PHE A 226 -7.90 5.18 2.03
N SER A 227 -8.97 4.85 1.30
CA SER A 227 -8.88 4.34 -0.08
C SER A 227 -8.80 5.49 -1.09
N SER A 228 -8.22 5.23 -2.27
CA SER A 228 -8.39 6.11 -3.43
C SER A 228 -9.87 6.42 -3.67
N GLY A 229 -10.18 7.70 -3.91
CA GLY A 229 -11.54 8.21 -4.08
C GLY A 229 -12.40 8.29 -2.80
N GLU A 230 -11.92 7.83 -1.64
CA GLU A 230 -12.64 7.95 -0.37
C GLU A 230 -12.74 9.41 0.07
N ILE A 231 -13.89 9.82 0.60
CA ILE A 231 -14.12 11.16 1.13
C ILE A 231 -14.57 11.04 2.58
N PHE A 232 -13.89 11.74 3.47
CA PHE A 232 -14.20 11.79 4.89
C PHE A 232 -13.90 13.17 5.47
N ILE A 233 -14.43 13.42 6.65
CA ILE A 233 -14.32 14.70 7.36
C ILE A 233 -13.46 14.49 8.60
N LEU A 234 -12.55 15.42 8.83
CA LEU A 234 -11.69 15.50 10.01
C LEU A 234 -12.01 16.81 10.74
N ASP A 235 -12.47 16.72 11.97
CA ASP A 235 -12.72 17.85 12.85
C ASP A 235 -11.58 17.93 13.88
N ILE A 236 -10.99 19.11 14.00
CA ILE A 236 -9.85 19.38 14.87
C ILE A 236 -10.14 20.59 15.74
N VAL A 237 -9.83 20.47 17.03
CA VAL A 237 -9.74 21.57 17.98
C VAL A 237 -8.28 21.79 18.33
N GLY A 238 -7.79 23.01 18.09
CA GLY A 238 -6.41 23.42 18.38
C GLY A 238 -6.18 23.71 19.87
N SER A 239 -4.93 23.56 20.31
CA SER A 239 -4.48 23.89 21.65
C SER A 239 -3.32 24.89 21.64
N ASP A 240 -2.98 25.43 22.82
CA ASP A 240 -1.82 26.31 22.99
C ASP A 240 -0.49 25.56 23.07
N GLN A 241 -0.48 24.22 22.96
CA GLN A 241 0.68 23.36 23.22
C GLN A 241 1.60 23.15 22.01
N GLY A 242 1.49 23.96 20.95
CA GLY A 242 2.36 23.91 19.78
C GLY A 242 1.63 24.00 18.44
N GLU A 243 2.36 23.81 17.35
CA GLU A 243 1.79 23.84 15.99
C GLU A 243 0.98 22.57 15.71
N ALA A 244 -0.26 22.72 15.27
CA ALA A 244 -1.06 21.63 14.76
C ALA A 244 -0.76 21.41 13.28
N ALA A 245 -0.44 20.18 12.88
CA ALA A 245 -0.15 19.84 11.49
C ALA A 245 -0.91 18.59 11.03
N VAL A 246 -1.38 18.63 9.78
CA VAL A 246 -2.06 17.53 9.10
C VAL A 246 -1.37 17.28 7.77
N TRP A 247 -0.96 16.03 7.56
CA TRP A 247 -0.42 15.54 6.30
C TRP A 247 -1.43 14.60 5.65
N LYS A 248 -1.83 14.90 4.41
CA LYS A 248 -2.45 13.92 3.50
C LYS A 248 -1.34 13.29 2.67
N ILE A 249 -1.08 12.01 2.92
CA ILE A 249 0.01 11.25 2.33
C ILE A 249 -0.57 10.25 1.34
N LEU A 250 -0.06 10.30 0.11
CA LEU A 250 -0.44 9.48 -1.02
C LEU A 250 0.81 8.80 -1.62
N PRO A 251 0.63 7.78 -2.48
CA PRO A 251 1.72 7.24 -3.28
C PRO A 251 2.49 8.34 -4.02
N GLY A 252 3.72 8.61 -3.59
CA GLY A 252 4.61 9.60 -4.20
C GLY A 252 4.22 11.07 -4.01
N GLY A 253 3.26 11.39 -3.13
CA GLY A 253 2.80 12.76 -2.93
C GLY A 253 2.36 13.07 -1.51
N ILE A 254 2.61 14.30 -1.06
CA ILE A 254 2.30 14.78 0.29
C ILE A 254 1.66 16.17 0.20
N ASN A 255 0.56 16.37 0.91
CA ASN A 255 0.00 17.70 1.15
C ASN A 255 -0.03 17.97 2.64
N ARG A 256 0.69 19.01 3.08
CA ARG A 256 0.75 19.42 4.49
C ARG A 256 -0.06 20.70 4.69
N LYS A 257 -0.81 20.76 5.77
CA LYS A 257 -1.41 21.98 6.31
C LYS A 257 -1.03 22.12 7.77
N ALA A 258 -0.74 23.33 8.19
CA ALA A 258 -0.38 23.62 9.57
C ALA A 258 -1.10 24.88 10.06
N TRP A 259 -1.32 24.92 11.37
CA TRP A 259 -1.95 26.03 12.07
C TRP A 259 -1.15 26.31 13.34
N ALA A 260 -0.92 27.60 13.60
CA ALA A 260 -0.25 28.03 14.82
C ALA A 260 -1.00 27.59 16.08
N ALA A 261 -0.27 27.52 17.19
CA ALA A 261 -0.81 27.30 18.51
C ALA A 261 -1.96 28.28 18.81
N GLY A 262 -3.00 27.79 19.47
CA GLY A 262 -4.18 28.57 19.81
C GLY A 262 -5.45 27.74 19.86
N HIS A 263 -6.46 28.26 20.56
CA HIS A 263 -7.80 27.69 20.56
C HIS A 263 -8.58 28.08 19.29
N TRP A 264 -8.81 27.11 18.44
CA TRP A 264 -9.61 27.25 17.21
C TRP A 264 -10.25 25.91 16.83
N GLU A 265 -11.24 25.95 15.94
CA GLU A 265 -11.87 24.76 15.38
C GLU A 265 -11.72 24.75 13.86
N ARG A 266 -11.42 23.57 13.30
CA ARG A 266 -11.30 23.36 11.85
C ARG A 266 -12.02 22.08 11.44
N GLU A 267 -12.88 22.21 10.44
CA GLU A 267 -13.40 21.09 9.66
C GLU A 267 -12.57 20.97 8.37
N ILE A 268 -12.02 19.78 8.12
CA ILE A 268 -11.18 19.49 6.95
C ILE A 268 -11.82 18.33 6.19
N THR A 269 -12.23 18.59 4.94
CA THR A 269 -12.64 17.52 4.04
C THR A 269 -11.42 16.88 3.40
N ILE A 270 -11.19 15.60 3.68
CA ILE A 270 -10.16 14.79 3.03
C ILE A 270 -10.78 14.10 1.82
N ARG A 271 -10.09 14.19 0.69
CA ARG A 271 -10.45 13.51 -0.55
C ARG A 271 -9.28 12.65 -0.99
N GLY A 272 -9.46 11.34 -1.05
CA GLY A 272 -8.51 10.46 -1.72
C GLY A 272 -8.55 10.73 -3.22
N ASP A 273 -7.38 10.86 -3.83
CA ASP A 273 -7.31 11.16 -5.27
C ASP A 273 -7.89 9.98 -6.05
N ARG A 274 -8.68 10.28 -7.07
CA ARG A 274 -9.16 9.27 -8.01
C ARG A 274 -8.05 9.05 -9.02
N VAL A 275 -7.56 7.81 -9.12
CA VAL A 275 -6.78 7.40 -10.28
C VAL A 275 -7.80 7.29 -11.42
N ASN A 276 -7.76 8.23 -12.36
CA ASN A 276 -8.51 8.11 -13.62
C ASN A 276 -7.94 6.97 -14.46
#